data_AF-A0A9W8B2V9-F1
#
_entry.id   AF-A0A9W8B2V9-F1
#
_cell.length_a   1.000
_cell.length_b   1.000
_cell.length_c   1.000
_cell.angle_alpha   90.00
_cell.angle_beta   90.00
_cell.angle_gamma   90.00
#
_symmetry.space_group_name_H-M   'P 1'
#
loop_
_entity.id
_entity.type
_entity.pdbx_description
1 polymer ?
#
loop_
_entity_poly.entity_id
_entity_poly.type
_entity_poly.pdbx_seq_one_letter_code
_entity_poly.pdbx_strand_id
1 'polypeptide(L)'
;HLTCTTYVLGNIRFWSFNRTYSFPGGKRDRSDPDLLATCLRETQEEIGVDQTRIEIVGAMPPVPNKDGNMKVYPFVGVLDHGQSFALHQLKTNDAELTSLFTLPLAQLTDPSNYSLVKFRQTPFKIPEFKTPEEVVQPIWGLTAFILDRVLRVITRPTKSS
;
A
#
# COMPACT_ATOMS: atom_id res chain seq x y z
N HIS A 1 17.37 7.75 -3.40
CA HIS A 1 16.19 7.63 -4.29
C HIS A 1 14.93 7.89 -3.48
N LEU A 2 13.92 8.52 -4.07
CA LEU A 2 12.63 8.78 -3.43
C LEU A 2 11.63 7.85 -4.10
N THR A 3 10.94 7.07 -3.28
CA THR A 3 9.82 6.23 -3.73
C THR A 3 8.58 6.78 -3.08
N CYS A 4 7.45 6.72 -3.75
CA CYS A 4 6.18 7.13 -3.15
C CYS A 4 5.19 5.97 -3.26
N THR A 5 4.13 5.97 -2.45
CA THR A 5 3.16 4.88 -2.45
C THR A 5 1.71 5.36 -2.28
N THR A 6 0.77 4.90 -3.11
CA THR A 6 -0.67 5.20 -3.01
C THR A 6 -1.46 4.07 -2.33
N TYR A 7 -2.29 4.43 -1.36
CA TYR A 7 -3.26 3.55 -0.71
C TYR A 7 -4.65 3.89 -1.21
N VAL A 8 -5.52 2.89 -1.32
CA VAL A 8 -6.93 3.08 -1.68
C VAL A 8 -7.79 2.57 -0.52
N LEU A 9 -8.52 3.48 0.13
CA LEU A 9 -9.43 3.17 1.23
C LEU A 9 -10.72 2.47 0.74
N GLY A 10 -11.27 1.60 1.59
CA GLY A 10 -12.43 0.74 1.32
C GLY A 10 -12.02 -0.72 1.13
N ASN A 11 -11.15 -0.95 0.14
CA ASN A 11 -10.54 -2.24 -0.19
C ASN A 11 -9.06 -1.99 -0.47
N ILE A 12 -8.20 -2.22 0.53
CA ILE A 12 -6.77 -1.89 0.45
C ILE A 12 -6.14 -2.79 -0.60
N ARG A 13 -5.59 -2.18 -1.66
CA ARG A 13 -5.07 -2.88 -2.84
C ARG A 13 -3.60 -3.20 -2.67
N PHE A 14 -3.25 -4.45 -2.96
CA PHE A 14 -1.88 -4.94 -2.97
C PHE A 14 -1.62 -5.64 -4.31
N TRP A 15 -0.39 -5.56 -4.78
CA TRP A 15 0.08 -6.46 -5.83
C TRP A 15 1.21 -7.35 -5.34
N SER A 16 1.44 -8.46 -6.04
CA SER A 16 2.62 -9.29 -5.88
C SER A 16 3.63 -9.01 -6.99
N PHE A 17 4.82 -8.58 -6.59
CA PHE A 17 6.01 -8.56 -7.44
C PHE A 17 7.03 -9.55 -6.87
N ASN A 18 7.44 -10.54 -7.66
CA ASN A 18 8.41 -11.57 -7.26
C ASN A 18 8.10 -12.21 -5.88
N ARG A 19 6.81 -12.50 -5.61
CA ARG A 19 6.26 -13.05 -4.34
C ARG A 19 6.34 -12.13 -3.12
N THR A 20 6.52 -10.83 -3.31
CA THR A 20 6.40 -9.82 -2.24
C THR A 20 5.26 -8.87 -2.52
N TYR A 21 4.49 -8.54 -1.48
CA TYR A 21 3.39 -7.60 -1.62
C TYR A 21 3.83 -6.16 -1.40
N SER A 22 3.42 -5.28 -2.31
CA SER A 22 3.56 -3.84 -2.16
C SER A 22 2.37 -3.10 -2.74
N PHE A 23 2.37 -1.79 -2.51
CA PHE A 23 1.35 -0.84 -2.92
C PHE A 23 1.83 -0.02 -4.13
N PRO A 24 0.90 0.50 -4.98
CA PRO A 24 1.14 1.48 -6.04
C PRO A 24 2.22 2.48 -5.77
N GLY A 25 3.25 2.56 -6.62
CA GLY A 25 4.39 3.40 -6.33
C GLY A 25 5.73 3.00 -6.95
N GLY A 26 6.51 4.01 -7.29
CA GLY A 26 7.82 3.85 -7.89
C GLY A 26 8.74 5.02 -7.60
N LYS A 27 9.84 5.10 -8.35
CA LYS A 27 10.83 6.17 -8.19
C LYS A 27 10.31 7.44 -8.83
N ARG A 28 10.59 8.58 -8.21
CA ARG A 28 10.30 9.89 -8.83
C ARG A 28 11.03 10.05 -10.17
N ASP A 29 10.27 10.37 -11.21
CA ASP A 29 10.80 10.80 -12.50
C ASP A 29 11.15 12.30 -12.45
N ARG A 30 12.06 12.75 -13.31
CA ARG A 30 12.42 14.18 -13.41
C ARG A 30 11.27 15.05 -13.93
N SER A 31 10.36 14.45 -14.70
CA SER A 31 9.16 15.10 -15.22
C SER A 31 8.06 15.25 -14.17
N ASP A 32 8.11 14.47 -13.08
CA ASP A 32 7.11 14.57 -12.01
C ASP A 32 7.31 15.91 -11.24
N PRO A 33 6.29 16.80 -11.21
CA PRO A 33 6.39 18.09 -10.54
C PRO A 33 6.60 17.95 -9.03
N ASP A 34 5.97 16.93 -8.43
CA ASP A 34 6.09 16.59 -7.01
C ASP A 34 5.94 15.07 -6.77
N LEU A 35 5.99 14.67 -5.51
CA LEU A 35 5.88 13.25 -5.12
C LEU A 35 4.46 12.70 -5.25
N LEU A 36 3.43 13.56 -5.22
CA LEU A 36 2.06 13.11 -5.40
C LEU A 36 1.83 12.74 -6.87
N ALA A 37 2.34 13.55 -7.80
CA ALA A 37 2.31 13.27 -9.23
C ALA A 37 3.04 11.96 -9.57
N THR A 38 4.20 11.70 -8.95
CA THR A 38 4.87 10.38 -9.04
C THR A 38 3.91 9.26 -8.65
N CYS A 39 3.18 9.41 -7.55
CA CYS A 39 2.31 8.36 -7.01
C CYS A 39 1.13 8.07 -7.90
N LEU A 40 0.48 9.12 -8.40
CA LEU A 40 -0.65 9.01 -9.30
C LEU A 40 -0.23 8.40 -10.64
N ARG A 41 0.94 8.80 -11.19
CA ARG A 41 1.51 8.23 -12.41
C ARG A 41 1.80 6.74 -12.24
N GLU A 42 2.56 6.36 -11.22
CA GLU A 42 2.92 4.94 -10.96
C GLU A 42 1.67 4.10 -10.72
N THR A 43 0.69 4.62 -9.96
CA THR A 43 -0.60 3.94 -9.76
C THR A 43 -1.33 3.72 -11.10
N GLN A 44 -1.31 4.70 -11.99
CA GLN A 44 -1.91 4.56 -13.31
C GLN A 44 -1.14 3.57 -14.19
N GLU A 45 0.20 3.56 -14.15
CA GLU A 45 1.04 2.65 -14.93
C GLU A 45 0.93 1.19 -14.48
N GLU A 46 0.94 0.95 -13.18
CA GLU A 46 1.00 -0.40 -12.60
C GLU A 46 -0.39 -1.06 -12.54
N ILE A 47 -1.42 -0.29 -12.21
CA ILE A 47 -2.77 -0.82 -12.02
C ILE A 47 -3.82 -0.18 -12.91
N GLY A 48 -3.48 0.69 -13.86
CA GLY A 48 -4.42 1.21 -14.87
C GLY A 48 -5.53 2.11 -14.32
N VAL A 49 -5.40 2.59 -13.08
CA VAL A 49 -6.39 3.48 -12.46
C VAL A 49 -6.18 4.91 -12.96
N ASP A 50 -7.24 5.51 -13.50
CA ASP A 50 -7.21 6.93 -13.86
C ASP A 50 -7.06 7.80 -12.61
N GLN A 51 -6.11 8.75 -12.66
CA GLN A 51 -5.78 9.61 -11.53
C GLN A 51 -6.98 10.43 -11.03
N THR A 52 -7.93 10.76 -11.91
CA THR A 52 -9.16 11.51 -11.57
C THR A 52 -10.14 10.72 -10.70
N ARG A 53 -9.97 9.40 -10.59
CA ARG A 53 -10.78 8.51 -9.75
C ARG A 53 -10.24 8.37 -8.34
N ILE A 54 -9.06 8.93 -8.07
CA ILE A 54 -8.39 8.86 -6.77
C ILE A 54 -8.56 10.20 -6.06
N GLU A 55 -9.33 10.21 -4.98
CA GLU A 55 -9.35 11.33 -4.05
C GLU A 55 -8.24 11.17 -3.02
N ILE A 56 -7.31 12.12 -2.95
CA ILE A 56 -6.25 12.09 -1.94
C ILE A 56 -6.77 12.61 -0.60
N VAL A 57 -6.70 11.76 0.42
CA VAL A 57 -7.12 12.05 1.80
C VAL A 57 -5.99 12.64 2.61
N GLY A 58 -4.74 12.29 2.31
CA GLY A 58 -3.59 12.88 2.98
C GLY A 58 -2.27 12.17 2.71
N ALA A 59 -1.20 12.69 3.33
CA ALA A 59 0.14 12.12 3.26
C ALA A 59 0.60 11.63 4.64
N MET A 60 1.37 10.56 4.66
CA MET A 60 1.98 10.01 5.86
C MET A 60 3.44 10.50 5.99
N PRO A 61 3.99 10.54 7.22
CA PRO A 61 5.41 10.80 7.39
C PRO A 61 6.28 9.81 6.61
N PRO A 62 7.42 10.25 6.04
CA PRO A 62 8.27 9.39 5.23
C PRO A 62 8.82 8.24 6.06
N VAL A 63 8.90 7.06 5.44
CA VAL A 63 9.42 5.84 6.05
C VAL A 63 10.75 5.49 5.40
N PRO A 64 11.88 5.46 6.15
CA PRO A 64 13.14 5.02 5.60
C PRO A 64 13.09 3.52 5.31
N ASN A 65 13.78 3.10 4.24
CA ASN A 65 14.07 1.69 4.06
C ASN A 65 15.07 1.19 5.12
N LYS A 66 15.30 -0.12 5.15
CA LYS A 66 16.18 -0.76 6.12
C LYS A 66 17.57 -0.12 6.21
N ASP A 67 18.17 0.24 5.07
CA ASP A 67 19.54 0.74 5.01
C ASP A 67 19.62 2.28 5.12
N GLY A 68 18.47 2.97 5.26
CA GLY A 68 18.38 4.42 5.42
C GLY A 68 18.73 5.26 4.17
N ASN A 69 19.16 4.62 3.08
CA ASN A 69 19.55 5.28 1.82
C ASN A 69 18.37 5.69 0.93
N MET A 70 17.16 5.25 1.28
CA MET A 70 15.93 5.52 0.56
C MET A 70 14.81 5.84 1.55
N LYS A 71 13.90 6.72 1.14
CA LYS A 71 12.67 7.04 1.87
C LYS A 71 11.47 6.80 0.98
N VAL A 72 10.44 6.18 1.54
CA VAL A 72 9.12 6.03 0.95
C VAL A 72 8.20 7.12 1.49
N TYR A 73 7.47 7.80 0.61
CA TYR A 73 6.51 8.86 0.92
C TYR A 73 5.10 8.34 0.65
N PRO A 74 4.37 7.88 1.68
CA PRO A 74 3.05 7.29 1.49
C PRO A 74 1.97 8.36 1.36
N PHE A 75 1.12 8.25 0.35
CA PHE A 75 -0.10 9.03 0.15
C PHE A 75 -1.32 8.12 0.28
N VAL A 76 -2.30 8.55 1.06
CA VAL A 76 -3.55 7.82 1.25
C VAL A 76 -4.61 8.46 0.37
N GLY A 77 -5.24 7.65 -0.47
CA GLY A 77 -6.36 8.04 -1.30
C GLY A 77 -7.57 7.11 -1.14
N VAL A 78 -8.68 7.52 -1.72
CA VAL A 78 -9.93 6.76 -1.84
C VAL A 78 -10.20 6.63 -3.33
N LEU A 79 -10.48 5.41 -3.79
CA LEU A 79 -10.84 5.13 -5.18
C LEU A 79 -12.35 4.99 -5.28
N ASP A 80 -12.97 5.80 -6.13
CA ASP A 80 -14.41 5.82 -6.45
C ASP A 80 -15.36 5.66 -5.25
N HIS A 81 -16.03 6.76 -4.88
CA HIS A 81 -17.18 6.76 -3.97
C HIS A 81 -18.38 6.01 -4.55
N GLY A 82 -18.36 4.67 -4.49
CA GLY A 82 -19.55 3.84 -4.68
C GLY A 82 -19.76 3.22 -6.06
N GLN A 83 -18.78 3.23 -6.97
CA GLN A 83 -18.84 2.37 -8.16
C GLN A 83 -18.06 1.07 -7.93
N SER A 84 -18.68 -0.06 -8.29
CA SER A 84 -18.06 -1.38 -8.17
C SER A 84 -16.86 -1.46 -9.12
N PHE A 85 -15.68 -1.16 -8.58
CA PHE A 85 -14.44 -1.20 -9.32
C PHE A 85 -14.04 -2.66 -9.53
N ALA A 86 -14.35 -3.20 -10.70
CA ALA A 86 -14.08 -4.59 -10.98
C ALA A 86 -12.60 -4.79 -11.36
N LEU A 87 -11.91 -5.68 -10.63
CA LEU A 87 -10.48 -5.96 -10.80
C LEU A 87 -10.09 -6.34 -12.25
N HIS A 88 -11.02 -6.92 -13.01
CA HIS A 88 -10.82 -7.31 -14.41
C HIS A 88 -10.69 -6.12 -15.39
N GLN A 89 -11.05 -4.90 -14.96
CA GLN A 89 -10.89 -3.69 -15.78
C GLN A 89 -9.48 -3.13 -15.72
N LEU A 90 -8.60 -3.72 -14.91
CA LEU A 90 -7.23 -3.28 -14.77
C LEU A 90 -6.34 -3.89 -15.83
N LYS A 91 -5.66 -3.01 -16.56
CA LYS A 91 -4.59 -3.37 -17.48
C LYS A 91 -3.28 -3.23 -16.71
N THR A 92 -2.71 -4.35 -16.31
CA THR A 92 -1.34 -4.39 -15.79
C THR A 92 -0.41 -4.43 -16.98
N ASN A 93 0.45 -3.41 -17.13
CA ASN A 93 1.44 -3.38 -18.23
C ASN A 93 2.70 -4.21 -17.93
N ASP A 94 2.80 -4.81 -16.75
CA ASP A 94 4.00 -5.51 -16.31
C ASP A 94 3.82 -7.04 -16.37
N ALA A 95 4.70 -7.70 -17.13
CA ALA A 95 4.74 -9.15 -17.21
C ALA A 95 5.20 -9.80 -15.88
N GLU A 96 5.79 -9.03 -14.97
CA GLU A 96 6.25 -9.50 -13.65
C GLU A 96 5.15 -9.44 -12.57
N LEU A 97 4.04 -8.73 -12.83
CA LEU A 97 2.89 -8.67 -11.92
C LEU A 97 2.16 -10.01 -11.90
N THR A 98 2.33 -10.75 -10.81
CA THR A 98 1.80 -12.12 -10.69
C THR A 98 0.37 -12.15 -10.15
N SER A 99 -0.03 -11.14 -9.38
CA SER A 99 -1.39 -11.03 -8.85
C SER A 99 -1.70 -9.63 -8.34
N LEU A 100 -2.99 -9.27 -8.42
CA LEU A 100 -3.56 -8.09 -7.81
C LEU A 100 -4.76 -8.50 -6.97
N PHE A 101 -4.81 -8.05 -5.72
CA PHE A 101 -5.93 -8.34 -4.83
C PHE A 101 -6.22 -7.14 -3.95
N THR A 102 -7.36 -7.22 -3.27
CA THR A 102 -7.77 -6.22 -2.29
C THR A 102 -8.14 -6.91 -0.99
N LEU A 103 -7.76 -6.33 0.14
CA LEU A 103 -8.22 -6.77 1.45
C LEU A 103 -9.21 -5.75 2.02
N PRO A 104 -10.40 -6.20 2.46
CA PRO A 104 -11.31 -5.36 3.23
C PRO A 104 -10.62 -4.82 4.48
N LEU A 105 -10.94 -3.57 4.85
CA LEU A 105 -10.41 -2.98 6.08
C LEU A 105 -10.67 -3.87 7.30
N ALA A 106 -11.85 -4.49 7.38
CA ALA A 106 -12.21 -5.42 8.45
C ALA A 106 -11.20 -6.56 8.63
N GLN A 107 -10.71 -7.16 7.54
CA GLN A 107 -9.72 -8.24 7.59
C GLN A 107 -8.36 -7.74 8.09
N LEU A 108 -7.97 -6.53 7.67
CA LEU A 108 -6.70 -5.91 8.07
C LEU A 108 -6.70 -5.41 9.51
N THR A 109 -7.88 -5.16 10.07
CA THR A 109 -8.06 -4.77 11.47
C THR A 109 -8.35 -5.93 12.41
N ASP A 110 -8.59 -7.12 11.88
CA ASP A 110 -8.80 -8.33 12.69
C ASP A 110 -7.48 -8.72 13.39
N PRO A 111 -7.44 -8.75 14.73
CA PRO A 111 -6.24 -9.11 15.47
C PRO A 111 -5.71 -10.52 15.16
N SER A 112 -6.56 -11.45 14.70
CA SER A 112 -6.15 -12.82 14.33
C SER A 112 -5.29 -12.86 13.06
N ASN A 113 -5.40 -11.82 12.22
CA ASN A 113 -4.63 -11.63 11.00
C ASN A 113 -3.37 -10.79 11.22
N TYR A 114 -3.14 -10.27 12.43
CA TYR A 114 -1.98 -9.44 12.74
C TYR A 114 -1.01 -10.16 13.66
N SER A 115 0.28 -10.06 13.38
CA SER A 115 1.32 -10.52 14.31
C SER A 115 2.56 -9.62 14.29
N LEU A 116 3.36 -9.74 15.35
CA LEU A 116 4.68 -9.11 15.44
C LEU A 116 5.76 -10.19 15.32
N VAL A 117 6.42 -10.24 14.17
CA VAL A 117 7.46 -11.23 13.87
C VAL A 117 8.85 -10.64 14.08
N LYS A 118 9.81 -11.47 14.46
CA LYS A 118 11.20 -11.05 14.66
C LYS A 118 11.81 -10.61 13.33
N PHE A 119 12.40 -9.42 13.30
CA PHE A 119 13.04 -8.91 12.10
C PHE A 119 14.44 -9.52 11.96
N ARG A 120 14.56 -10.60 11.19
CA ARG A 120 15.82 -11.32 10.95
C ARG A 120 16.48 -11.72 12.28
N GLN A 121 17.79 -11.53 12.42
CA GLN A 121 18.55 -11.79 13.66
C GLN A 121 18.61 -10.57 14.58
N THR A 122 17.78 -9.55 14.37
CA THR A 122 17.74 -8.35 15.23
C THR A 122 16.79 -8.55 16.41
N PRO A 123 16.89 -7.75 17.49
CA PRO A 123 15.91 -7.77 18.58
C PRO A 123 14.57 -7.11 18.22
N PHE A 124 14.48 -6.43 17.06
CA PHE A 124 13.28 -5.72 16.65
C PHE A 124 12.20 -6.68 16.16
N LYS A 125 10.94 -6.32 16.43
CA LYS A 125 9.77 -6.96 15.82
C LYS A 125 9.13 -6.02 14.81
N ILE A 126 8.61 -6.58 13.73
CA ILE A 126 7.89 -5.84 12.69
C ILE A 126 6.50 -6.42 12.50
N PRO A 127 5.54 -5.59 12.02
CA PRO A 127 4.22 -6.07 11.65
C PRO A 127 4.28 -7.13 10.55
N GLU A 128 3.40 -8.11 10.65
CA GLU A 128 3.06 -9.07 9.62
C GLU A 128 1.54 -9.20 9.58
N PHE A 129 0.97 -9.15 8.37
CA PHE A 129 -0.46 -9.36 8.15
C PHE A 129 -0.65 -10.66 7.38
N LYS A 130 -1.42 -11.58 7.96
CA LYS A 130 -1.89 -12.77 7.25
C LYS A 130 -2.88 -12.35 6.18
N THR A 131 -2.77 -13.01 5.04
CA THR A 131 -3.72 -12.89 3.94
C THR A 131 -4.62 -14.13 3.93
N PRO A 132 -5.80 -14.06 3.27
CA PRO A 132 -6.66 -15.22 3.04
C PRO A 132 -5.89 -16.37 2.36
N GLU A 133 -6.39 -17.61 2.49
CA GLU A 133 -5.71 -18.82 2.00
C GLU A 133 -5.47 -18.82 0.48
N GLU A 134 -6.29 -18.07 -0.28
CA GLU A 134 -6.14 -17.87 -1.72
C GLU A 134 -4.91 -17.01 -2.08
N VAL A 135 -4.29 -16.36 -1.09
CA VAL A 135 -3.11 -15.51 -1.22
C VAL A 135 -1.92 -16.19 -0.52
N VAL A 136 -0.89 -16.48 -1.32
CA VAL A 136 0.14 -17.50 -1.00
C VAL A 136 1.13 -17.07 0.11
N GLN A 137 1.21 -15.79 0.47
CA GLN A 137 2.22 -15.28 1.42
C GLN A 137 1.63 -14.20 2.35
N PRO A 138 2.20 -13.97 3.55
CA PRO A 138 1.81 -12.82 4.37
C PRO A 138 2.32 -11.49 3.78
N ILE A 139 1.67 -10.38 4.15
CA ILE A 139 2.21 -9.04 3.93
C ILE A 139 3.19 -8.73 5.05
N TRP A 140 4.45 -8.49 4.70
CA TRP A 140 5.54 -8.27 5.67
C TRP A 140 6.49 -7.16 5.20
N GLY A 141 7.48 -6.84 6.02
CA GLY A 141 8.54 -5.89 5.67
C GLY A 141 8.07 -4.43 5.64
N LEU A 142 8.60 -3.66 4.69
CA LEU A 142 8.31 -2.22 4.60
C LEU A 142 6.83 -1.95 4.31
N THR A 143 6.21 -2.76 3.45
CA THR A 143 4.78 -2.71 3.15
C THR A 143 3.94 -2.85 4.42
N ALA A 144 4.19 -3.89 5.22
CA ALA A 144 3.47 -4.11 6.48
C ALA A 144 3.70 -2.97 7.49
N PHE A 145 4.91 -2.41 7.54
CA PHE A 145 5.22 -1.28 8.42
C PHE A 145 4.44 -0.02 8.04
N ILE A 146 4.35 0.31 6.74
CA ILE A 146 3.58 1.47 6.31
C ILE A 146 2.07 1.21 6.51
N LEU A 147 1.60 -0.01 6.19
CA LEU A 147 0.22 -0.43 6.41
C LEU A 147 -0.20 -0.28 7.88
N ASP A 148 0.59 -0.80 8.81
CA ASP A 148 0.35 -0.69 10.26
C ASP A 148 0.24 0.78 10.70
N ARG A 149 1.08 1.68 10.15
CA ARG A 149 1.00 3.11 10.43
C ARG A 149 -0.27 3.75 9.89
N VAL A 150 -0.67 3.42 8.66
CA VAL A 150 -1.90 3.94 8.05
C VAL A 150 -3.12 3.47 8.83
N LEU A 151 -3.21 2.17 9.12
CA LEU A 151 -4.31 1.58 9.90
C LEU A 151 -4.43 2.27 11.26
N ARG A 152 -3.34 2.46 11.99
CA ARG A 152 -3.34 3.20 13.28
C ARG A 152 -3.84 4.63 13.18
N VAL A 153 -3.80 5.28 12.01
CA VAL A 153 -4.36 6.63 11.84
C VAL A 153 -5.85 6.56 11.51
N ILE A 154 -6.24 5.70 10.58
CA ILE A 154 -7.61 5.66 10.05
C ILE A 154 -8.60 4.88 10.94
N THR A 155 -8.11 4.01 11.82
CA THR A 155 -8.96 3.21 12.72
C THR A 155 -8.94 3.70 14.16
N ARG A 156 -8.23 4.81 14.45
CA ARG A 156 -8.32 5.45 15.76
C ARG A 156 -9.78 5.82 16.00
N PRO A 157 -10.37 5.42 17.15
CA PRO A 157 -11.67 5.95 17.52
C PRO A 157 -11.55 7.47 17.55
N THR A 158 -12.40 8.16 16.78
CA THR A 158 -12.53 9.60 16.89
C THR A 158 -12.88 9.89 18.34
N LYS A 159 -12.09 10.74 19.01
CA LYS A 159 -12.50 11.26 20.32
C LYS A 159 -13.83 11.96 20.07
N SER A 160 -14.93 11.41 20.59
CA SER A 160 -16.18 12.14 20.71
C SER A 160 -15.89 13.31 21.63
N SER A 161 -15.78 14.50 21.04
CA SER A 161 -15.79 15.79 21.72
C SER A 161 -17.19 16.09 22.24
#